data_AF-A0A7K3BFD2-F1
#
_entry.id   AF-A0A7K3BFD2-F1
#
_cell.length_a   1.000
_cell.length_b   1.000
_cell.length_c   1.000
_cell.angle_alpha   90.00
_cell.angle_beta   90.00
_cell.angle_gamma   90.00
#
_symmetry.space_group_name_H-M   'P 1'
#
loop_
_entity.id
_entity.type
_entity.pdbx_description
1 polymer ?
#
loop_
_entity_poly.entity_id
_entity_poly.type
_entity_poly.pdbx_seq_one_letter_code
_entity_poly.pdbx_strand_id
1 'polypeptide(L)'
;MLLHLPTSVPEAQEFMAQGAVPVGGATLVWATWQRDGFPERAMSLRNLPEANAIEREALGAAVVLNRIDERVPEVLRRAAAGVGTGAVRRTATVGGNLVGSTLRCLLPAALVLDSRAITLEPDRTHETDLSEAVAKQHLLLAIRWREPLVSAYDKLPGEAGGPPPPVVATAVHAADDGRLLRVAVRDGHEVLRASAPFDGDTGAALHALRETDLATLHPEAWEVVRRQVTGLAGRLPGA
;
A
#
# COMPACT_ATOMS: atom_id res chain seq x y z
N MET A 1 26.79 -13.32 -0.53
CA MET A 1 25.43 -13.32 0.07
C MET A 1 24.87 -14.73 0.07
N LEU A 2 24.64 -15.29 1.25
CA LEU A 2 23.82 -16.48 1.45
C LEU A 2 22.35 -16.07 1.45
N LEU A 3 21.51 -16.72 0.65
CA LEU A 3 20.08 -16.44 0.57
C LEU A 3 19.29 -17.53 1.28
N HIS A 4 18.51 -17.14 2.28
CA HIS A 4 17.59 -17.98 3.03
C HIS A 4 16.16 -17.87 2.48
N LEU A 5 15.47 -19.01 2.42
CA LEU A 5 14.14 -19.15 1.84
C LEU A 5 13.20 -19.88 2.80
N PRO A 6 12.83 -19.23 3.91
CA PRO A 6 12.02 -19.88 4.92
C PRO A 6 10.68 -20.32 4.35
N THR A 7 10.22 -21.47 4.85
CA THR A 7 8.94 -22.10 4.52
C THR A 7 7.96 -22.01 5.68
N SER A 8 8.40 -21.54 6.84
CA SER A 8 7.59 -21.33 8.04
C SER A 8 7.98 -20.03 8.75
N VAL A 9 7.05 -19.49 9.55
CA VAL A 9 7.30 -18.30 10.37
C VAL A 9 8.47 -18.51 11.34
N PRO A 10 8.56 -19.61 12.12
CA PRO A 10 9.70 -19.83 13.01
C PRO A 10 11.05 -19.86 12.30
N GLU A 11 11.12 -20.45 11.11
CA GLU A 11 12.35 -20.48 10.30
C GLU A 11 12.74 -19.07 9.83
N ALA A 12 11.76 -18.27 9.40
CA ALA A 12 11.99 -16.87 9.03
C ALA A 12 12.51 -16.06 10.23
N GLN A 13 11.94 -16.26 11.41
CA GLN A 13 12.35 -15.61 12.65
C GLN A 13 13.77 -16.00 13.07
N GLU A 14 14.13 -17.27 12.90
CA GLU A 14 15.49 -17.74 13.15
C GLU A 14 16.50 -17.02 12.23
N PHE A 15 16.21 -16.92 10.94
CA PHE A 15 17.09 -16.19 10.01
C PHE A 15 17.17 -14.70 10.34
N MET A 16 16.07 -14.08 10.80
CA MET A 16 16.09 -12.71 11.29
C MET A 16 16.98 -12.55 12.52
N ALA A 17 16.88 -13.45 13.50
CA ALA A 17 17.73 -13.45 14.69
C ALA A 17 19.21 -13.65 14.34
N GLN A 18 19.50 -14.39 13.26
CA GLN A 18 20.84 -14.56 12.69
C GLN A 18 21.33 -13.37 11.84
N GLY A 19 20.56 -12.27 11.78
CA GLY A 19 20.92 -11.03 11.07
C GLY A 19 20.67 -11.06 9.57
N ALA A 20 19.83 -11.96 9.05
CA ALA A 20 19.52 -11.99 7.61
C ALA A 20 18.73 -10.75 7.18
N VAL A 21 19.22 -10.03 6.17
CA VAL A 21 18.56 -8.83 5.63
C VAL A 21 17.33 -9.24 4.81
N PRO A 22 16.11 -8.76 5.13
CA PRO A 22 14.93 -9.09 4.37
C PRO A 22 14.98 -8.53 2.94
N VAL A 23 14.62 -9.35 1.95
CA VAL A 23 14.62 -8.98 0.54
C VAL A 23 13.36 -9.49 -0.18
N GLY A 24 12.58 -8.54 -0.70
CA GLY A 24 11.50 -8.81 -1.64
C GLY A 24 12.02 -8.94 -3.08
N GLY A 25 11.52 -8.08 -3.97
CA GLY A 25 11.90 -8.07 -5.39
C GLY A 25 13.27 -7.45 -5.72
N ALA A 26 13.95 -6.88 -4.71
CA ALA A 26 15.23 -6.17 -4.83
C ALA A 26 15.30 -4.99 -5.83
N THR A 27 14.18 -4.59 -6.46
CA THR A 27 14.16 -3.62 -7.58
C THR A 27 14.73 -2.24 -7.26
N LEU A 28 14.80 -1.87 -5.97
CA LEU A 28 15.32 -0.57 -5.51
C LEU A 28 16.65 -0.66 -4.76
N VAL A 29 17.05 -1.85 -4.31
CA VAL A 29 18.27 -2.04 -3.50
C VAL A 29 19.40 -2.70 -4.28
N TRP A 30 19.10 -3.37 -5.40
CA TRP A 30 20.08 -4.13 -6.16
C TRP A 30 21.24 -3.28 -6.68
N ALA A 31 20.94 -2.11 -7.28
CA ALA A 31 21.97 -1.21 -7.79
C ALA A 31 22.89 -0.70 -6.67
N THR A 32 22.31 -0.39 -5.50
CA THR A 32 23.05 0.00 -4.30
C THR A 32 23.97 -1.14 -3.85
N TRP A 33 23.48 -2.38 -3.76
CA TRP A 33 24.30 -3.52 -3.37
C TRP A 33 25.41 -3.86 -4.37
N GLN A 34 25.20 -3.65 -5.67
CA GLN A 34 26.26 -3.82 -6.66
C GLN A 34 27.41 -2.83 -6.46
N ARG A 35 27.11 -1.61 -6.00
CA ARG A 35 28.10 -0.56 -5.73
C ARG A 35 28.74 -0.71 -4.36
N ASP A 36 27.94 -0.93 -3.33
CA ASP A 36 28.34 -0.80 -1.92
C ASP A 36 28.63 -2.16 -1.26
N GLY A 37 28.31 -3.25 -1.95
CA GLY A 37 28.44 -4.62 -1.44
C GLY A 37 27.09 -5.26 -1.10
N PHE A 38 27.03 -6.58 -1.26
CA PHE A 38 25.87 -7.37 -0.88
C PHE A 38 25.92 -7.73 0.60
N PRO A 39 24.76 -7.89 1.27
CA PRO A 39 24.75 -8.41 2.63
C PRO A 39 25.33 -9.82 2.69
N GLU A 40 25.91 -10.18 3.83
CA GLU A 40 26.43 -11.54 4.04
C GLU A 40 25.29 -12.57 3.99
N ARG A 41 24.16 -12.25 4.62
CA ARG A 41 22.94 -13.06 4.70
C ARG A 41 21.73 -12.24 4.29
N ALA A 42 20.88 -12.82 3.44
CA ALA A 42 19.61 -12.24 3.07
C ALA A 42 18.49 -13.27 3.22
N MET A 43 17.25 -12.82 3.42
CA MET A 43 16.09 -13.68 3.56
C MET A 43 14.97 -13.23 2.63
N SER A 44 14.41 -14.15 1.85
CA SER A 44 13.25 -13.89 1.00
C SER A 44 12.06 -14.73 1.44
N LEU A 45 10.95 -14.06 1.76
CA LEU A 45 9.69 -14.71 2.16
C LEU A 45 8.92 -15.34 1.00
N ARG A 46 9.53 -15.49 -0.19
CA ARG A 46 8.85 -15.99 -1.41
C ARG A 46 8.33 -17.43 -1.30
N ASN A 47 8.82 -18.20 -0.33
CA ASN A 47 8.37 -19.57 -0.07
C ASN A 47 7.49 -19.69 1.18
N LEU A 48 7.26 -18.58 1.91
CA LEU A 48 6.44 -18.56 3.12
C LEU A 48 4.96 -18.42 2.73
N PRO A 49 4.08 -19.39 3.02
CA PRO A 49 2.69 -19.37 2.58
C PRO A 49 1.93 -18.09 3.00
N GLU A 50 2.09 -17.67 4.25
CA GLU A 50 1.43 -16.50 4.84
C GLU A 50 1.84 -15.20 4.12
N ALA A 51 3.08 -15.13 3.63
CA ALA A 51 3.57 -13.98 2.89
C ALA A 51 3.11 -13.96 1.41
N ASN A 52 2.57 -15.05 0.89
CA ASN A 52 2.18 -15.20 -0.52
C ASN A 52 0.67 -15.35 -0.72
N ALA A 53 -0.12 -15.28 0.36
CA ALA A 53 -1.57 -15.36 0.30
C ALA A 53 -2.19 -14.15 -0.42
N ILE A 54 -3.21 -14.42 -1.23
CA ILE A 54 -4.08 -13.41 -1.85
C ILE A 54 -5.50 -13.83 -1.51
N GLU A 55 -6.06 -13.18 -0.49
CA GLU A 55 -7.38 -13.45 0.05
C GLU A 55 -8.26 -12.22 -0.10
N ARG A 56 -9.55 -12.38 0.20
CA ARG A 56 -10.55 -11.32 0.06
C ARG A 56 -10.23 -10.08 0.92
N GLU A 57 -9.72 -10.30 2.12
CA GLU A 57 -9.44 -9.25 3.13
C GLU A 57 -7.99 -9.27 3.61
N ALA A 58 -7.10 -9.96 2.90
CA ALA A 58 -5.69 -10.06 3.24
C ALA A 58 -4.80 -10.17 2.00
N LEU A 59 -3.62 -9.56 2.07
CA LEU A 59 -2.61 -9.60 1.01
C LEU A 59 -1.22 -9.80 1.61
N GLY A 60 -0.57 -10.89 1.23
CA GLY A 60 0.78 -11.23 1.65
C GLY A 60 1.85 -10.28 1.12
N ALA A 61 2.86 -10.01 1.93
CA ALA A 61 3.92 -9.05 1.63
C ALA A 61 4.92 -9.52 0.55
N ALA A 62 5.03 -10.83 0.31
CA ALA A 62 5.87 -11.42 -0.74
C ALA A 62 5.13 -11.57 -2.07
N VAL A 63 3.82 -11.31 -2.13
CA VAL A 63 3.06 -11.28 -3.38
C VAL A 63 3.68 -10.24 -4.32
N VAL A 64 4.04 -10.68 -5.52
CA VAL A 64 4.53 -9.80 -6.58
C VAL A 64 3.38 -8.98 -7.20
N LEU A 65 3.65 -7.73 -7.55
CA LEU A 65 2.60 -6.77 -7.91
C LEU A 65 1.78 -7.19 -9.14
N ASN A 66 2.37 -7.93 -10.08
CA ASN A 66 1.66 -8.41 -11.27
C ASN A 66 0.66 -9.56 -11.00
N ARG A 67 0.66 -10.13 -9.79
CA ARG A 67 -0.27 -11.19 -9.39
C ARG A 67 -1.51 -10.67 -8.66
N ILE A 68 -1.56 -9.37 -8.38
CA ILE A 68 -2.71 -8.74 -7.74
C ILE A 68 -3.84 -8.66 -8.77
N ASP A 69 -4.97 -9.30 -8.45
CA ASP A 69 -6.10 -9.51 -9.35
C ASP A 69 -7.43 -9.11 -8.69
N GLU A 70 -8.56 -9.53 -9.24
CA GLU A 70 -9.91 -9.23 -8.76
C GLU A 70 -10.27 -9.78 -7.38
N ARG A 71 -9.43 -10.62 -6.77
CA ARG A 71 -9.64 -11.09 -5.39
C ARG A 71 -9.46 -9.98 -4.34
N VAL A 72 -8.78 -8.88 -4.69
CA VAL A 72 -8.58 -7.74 -3.80
C VAL A 72 -9.37 -6.51 -4.28
N PRO A 73 -9.62 -5.51 -3.40
CA PRO A 73 -10.32 -4.30 -3.77
C PRO A 73 -9.71 -3.56 -4.97
N GLU A 74 -10.58 -2.93 -5.76
CA GLU A 74 -10.23 -2.21 -6.98
C GLU A 74 -9.06 -1.23 -6.80
N VAL A 75 -9.03 -0.50 -5.67
CA VAL A 75 -7.98 0.47 -5.35
C VAL A 75 -6.59 -0.17 -5.29
N LEU A 76 -6.43 -1.36 -4.70
CA LEU A 76 -5.14 -2.05 -4.62
C LEU A 76 -4.71 -2.58 -6.00
N ARG A 77 -5.66 -3.15 -6.76
CA ARG A 77 -5.39 -3.65 -8.12
C ARG A 77 -4.92 -2.53 -9.05
N ARG A 78 -5.63 -1.40 -9.04
CA ARG A 78 -5.26 -0.22 -9.85
C ARG A 78 -3.92 0.37 -9.40
N ALA A 79 -3.67 0.44 -8.09
CA ALA A 79 -2.39 0.89 -7.56
C ALA A 79 -1.24 0.00 -8.02
N ALA A 80 -1.39 -1.31 -7.90
CA ALA A 80 -0.41 -2.30 -8.35
C ALA A 80 -0.12 -2.17 -9.84
N ALA A 81 -1.15 -2.05 -10.67
CA ALA A 81 -1.03 -1.86 -12.12
C ALA A 81 -0.27 -0.59 -12.51
N GLY A 82 -0.38 0.48 -11.71
CA GLY A 82 0.30 1.76 -11.90
C GLY A 82 1.76 1.82 -11.41
N VAL A 83 2.30 0.74 -10.83
CA VAL A 83 3.69 0.70 -10.36
C VAL A 83 4.65 0.36 -11.50
N GLY A 84 5.61 1.25 -11.77
CA GLY A 84 6.71 1.04 -12.68
C GLY A 84 6.30 0.49 -14.06
N THR A 85 7.22 -0.23 -14.69
CA THR A 85 6.93 -0.98 -15.93
C THR A 85 6.43 -2.39 -15.61
N GLY A 86 5.93 -3.11 -16.61
CA GLY A 86 5.58 -4.51 -16.46
C GLY A 86 6.74 -5.40 -15.96
N ALA A 87 7.99 -5.05 -16.30
CA ALA A 87 9.17 -5.76 -15.80
C ALA A 87 9.36 -5.55 -14.29
N VAL A 88 9.18 -4.32 -13.81
CA VAL A 88 9.23 -4.02 -12.37
C VAL A 88 8.15 -4.79 -11.61
N ARG A 89 6.91 -4.85 -12.12
CA ARG A 89 5.81 -5.51 -11.42
C ARG A 89 5.95 -7.03 -11.29
N ARG A 90 6.73 -7.67 -12.16
CA ARG A 90 7.01 -9.12 -12.10
C ARG A 90 7.97 -9.50 -10.99
N THR A 91 8.64 -8.52 -10.37
CA THR A 91 9.63 -8.76 -9.31
C THR A 91 9.29 -8.00 -8.04
N ALA A 92 8.85 -6.74 -8.13
CA ALA A 92 8.45 -5.94 -6.98
C ALA A 92 7.34 -6.64 -6.19
N THR A 93 7.46 -6.61 -4.86
CA THR A 93 6.50 -7.23 -3.94
C THR A 93 5.69 -6.17 -3.19
N VAL A 94 4.56 -6.57 -2.61
CA VAL A 94 3.69 -5.72 -1.79
C VAL A 94 4.47 -5.08 -0.63
N GLY A 95 5.17 -5.88 0.17
CA GLY A 95 5.93 -5.38 1.31
C GLY A 95 7.11 -4.49 0.90
N GLY A 96 7.79 -4.86 -0.19
CA GLY A 96 8.85 -4.04 -0.78
C GLY A 96 8.34 -2.69 -1.29
N ASN A 97 7.10 -2.62 -1.78
CA ASN A 97 6.50 -1.35 -2.22
C ASN A 97 6.00 -0.51 -1.03
N LEU A 98 5.32 -1.12 -0.06
CA LEU A 98 4.73 -0.42 1.07
C LEU A 98 5.78 0.12 2.05
N VAL A 99 6.76 -0.71 2.43
CA VAL A 99 7.74 -0.40 3.48
C VAL A 99 9.14 -0.19 2.91
N GLY A 100 9.54 -1.04 1.96
CA GLY A 100 10.91 -1.02 1.39
C GLY A 100 11.16 0.10 0.37
N SER A 101 10.14 0.84 -0.04
CA SER A 101 10.24 1.93 -1.01
C SER A 101 10.02 3.28 -0.33
N THR A 102 10.70 4.31 -0.82
CA THR A 102 10.35 5.71 -0.49
C THR A 102 9.17 6.22 -1.33
N LEU A 103 8.90 5.61 -2.49
CA LEU A 103 7.81 6.02 -3.38
C LEU A 103 6.44 5.51 -2.94
N ARG A 104 6.38 4.32 -2.32
CA ARG A 104 5.20 3.78 -1.63
C ARG A 104 3.90 3.85 -2.43
N CYS A 105 3.94 3.48 -3.70
CA CYS A 105 2.81 3.61 -4.63
C CYS A 105 1.52 2.90 -4.19
N LEU A 106 1.64 1.83 -3.41
CA LEU A 106 0.50 1.11 -2.82
C LEU A 106 -0.03 1.74 -1.53
N LEU A 107 0.75 2.61 -0.86
CA LEU A 107 0.42 3.09 0.47
C LEU A 107 -0.90 3.89 0.51
N PRO A 108 -1.18 4.84 -0.41
CA PRO A 108 -2.48 5.51 -0.44
C PRO A 108 -3.65 4.52 -0.56
N ALA A 109 -3.50 3.49 -1.40
CA ALA A 109 -4.52 2.46 -1.60
C ALA A 109 -4.78 1.63 -0.34
N ALA A 110 -3.72 1.25 0.38
CA ALA A 110 -3.87 0.49 1.63
C ALA A 110 -4.42 1.35 2.78
N LEU A 111 -4.05 2.63 2.85
CA LEU A 111 -4.54 3.55 3.89
C LEU A 111 -6.04 3.83 3.77
N VAL A 112 -6.57 4.01 2.56
CA VAL A 112 -8.02 4.22 2.39
C VAL A 112 -8.84 2.98 2.72
N LEU A 113 -8.22 1.80 2.71
CA LEU A 113 -8.85 0.55 3.15
C LEU A 113 -8.77 0.35 4.67
N ASP A 114 -8.23 1.31 5.43
CA ASP A 114 -7.99 1.20 6.87
C ASP A 114 -7.15 -0.04 7.21
N SER A 115 -6.15 -0.33 6.37
CA SER A 115 -5.40 -1.57 6.45
C SER A 115 -4.55 -1.66 7.73
N ARG A 116 -4.57 -2.83 8.35
CA ARG A 116 -3.67 -3.23 9.44
C ARG A 116 -2.49 -4.01 8.86
N ALA A 117 -1.32 -3.81 9.45
CA ALA A 117 -0.10 -4.52 9.07
C ALA A 117 0.13 -5.69 10.02
N ILE A 118 0.39 -6.88 9.46
CA ILE A 118 0.96 -8.00 10.20
C ILE A 118 2.46 -7.94 9.99
N THR A 119 3.20 -7.66 11.05
CA THR A 119 4.66 -7.57 11.05
C THR A 119 5.29 -8.84 11.59
N LEU A 120 6.45 -9.18 11.04
CA LEU A 120 7.30 -10.28 11.51
C LEU A 120 8.44 -9.68 12.34
N GLU A 121 8.57 -10.16 13.58
CA GLU A 121 9.65 -9.84 14.53
C GLU A 121 10.40 -11.13 14.89
N PRO A 122 11.65 -11.07 15.39
CA PRO A 122 12.46 -12.27 15.67
C PRO A 122 11.84 -13.27 16.66
N ASP A 123 10.89 -12.86 17.49
CA ASP A 123 10.24 -13.67 18.52
C ASP A 123 8.73 -13.85 18.32
N ARG A 124 8.09 -12.99 17.51
CA ARG A 124 6.63 -13.04 17.29
C ARG A 124 6.20 -12.47 15.95
N THR A 125 4.94 -12.73 15.59
CA THR A 125 4.19 -11.90 14.66
C THR A 125 3.33 -10.92 15.43
N HIS A 126 3.18 -9.69 14.96
CA HIS A 126 2.41 -8.66 15.64
C HIS A 126 1.52 -7.90 14.65
N GLU A 127 0.29 -7.56 15.04
CA GLU A 127 -0.59 -6.73 14.23
C GLU A 127 -0.54 -5.28 14.71
N THR A 128 -0.28 -4.35 13.80
CA THR A 128 -0.18 -2.91 14.10
C THR A 128 -0.81 -2.03 13.02
N ASP A 129 -0.86 -0.72 13.25
CA ASP A 129 -1.23 0.26 12.24
C ASP A 129 -0.23 0.24 11.08
N LEU A 130 -0.74 0.29 9.84
CA LEU A 130 0.13 0.30 8.66
C LEU A 130 1.10 1.50 8.67
N SER A 131 0.66 2.66 9.16
CA SER A 131 1.50 3.86 9.24
C SER A 131 2.67 3.65 10.21
N GLU A 132 2.44 2.94 11.32
CA GLU A 132 3.51 2.57 12.26
C GLU A 132 4.51 1.62 11.60
N ALA A 133 4.03 0.57 10.93
CA ALA A 133 4.90 -0.38 10.23
C ALA A 133 5.77 0.30 9.15
N VAL A 134 5.20 1.27 8.42
CA VAL A 134 5.93 2.07 7.43
C VAL A 134 6.94 3.00 8.09
N ALA A 135 6.55 3.70 9.17
CA ALA A 135 7.42 4.65 9.86
C ALA A 135 8.64 3.97 10.49
N LYS A 136 8.45 2.80 11.10
CA LYS A 136 9.50 2.01 11.76
C LYS A 136 10.18 1.00 10.84
N GLN A 137 9.78 0.96 9.57
CA GLN A 137 10.27 0.02 8.57
C GLN A 137 10.21 -1.46 9.00
N HIS A 138 9.14 -1.83 9.71
CA HIS A 138 8.95 -3.21 10.15
C HIS A 138 8.82 -4.17 8.96
N LEU A 139 9.37 -5.39 9.09
CA LEU A 139 9.19 -6.41 8.07
C LEU A 139 7.72 -6.82 8.01
N LEU A 140 7.05 -6.52 6.89
CA LEU A 140 5.68 -6.96 6.66
C LEU A 140 5.64 -8.45 6.32
N LEU A 141 4.70 -9.15 6.97
CA LEU A 141 4.24 -10.48 6.58
C LEU A 141 3.02 -10.36 5.66
N ALA A 142 2.05 -9.52 6.02
CA ALA A 142 0.84 -9.28 5.25
C ALA A 142 0.19 -7.94 5.65
N ILE A 143 -0.79 -7.50 4.86
CA ILE A 143 -1.77 -6.48 5.27
C ILE A 143 -3.18 -7.10 5.29
N ARG A 144 -4.04 -6.58 6.16
CA ARG A 144 -5.46 -6.94 6.24
C ARG A 144 -6.32 -5.69 6.21
N TRP A 145 -7.52 -5.78 5.66
CA TRP A 145 -8.45 -4.65 5.55
C TRP A 145 -9.88 -5.06 5.80
N ARG A 146 -10.76 -4.06 5.89
CA ARG A 146 -12.21 -4.23 5.79
C ARG A 146 -12.65 -3.98 4.35
N GLU A 147 -13.52 -4.84 3.82
CA GLU A 147 -14.05 -4.68 2.46
C GLU A 147 -14.74 -3.30 2.29
N PRO A 148 -14.30 -2.46 1.34
CA PRO A 148 -14.98 -1.19 1.05
C PRO A 148 -16.26 -1.43 0.26
N LEU A 149 -17.24 -0.53 0.38
CA LEU A 149 -18.43 -0.51 -0.48
C LEU A 149 -18.07 -0.19 -1.93
N VAL A 150 -17.15 0.77 -2.11
CA VAL A 150 -16.63 1.19 -3.40
C VAL A 150 -15.27 1.86 -3.18
N SER A 151 -14.37 1.77 -4.15
CA SER A 151 -13.08 2.45 -4.09
C SER A 151 -12.65 2.99 -5.46
N ALA A 152 -11.71 3.93 -5.47
CA ALA A 152 -11.09 4.46 -6.67
C ALA A 152 -9.61 4.75 -6.43
N TYR A 153 -8.85 4.69 -7.52
CA TYR A 153 -7.43 5.01 -7.56
C TYR A 153 -7.13 5.74 -8.85
N ASP A 154 -6.29 6.76 -8.76
CA ASP A 154 -5.76 7.49 -9.89
C ASP A 154 -4.32 7.92 -9.59
N LYS A 155 -3.48 7.83 -10.60
CA LYS A 155 -2.09 8.25 -10.55
C LYS A 155 -1.87 9.17 -11.73
N LEU A 156 -1.54 10.41 -11.43
CA LEU A 156 -1.33 11.42 -12.44
C LEU A 156 -0.13 11.04 -13.32
N PRO A 157 -0.10 11.49 -14.59
CA PRO A 157 1.08 11.34 -15.43
C PRO A 157 2.26 12.07 -14.79
N GLY A 158 3.46 11.53 -15.00
CA GLY A 158 4.71 12.14 -14.57
C GLY A 158 5.78 11.98 -15.62
N GLU A 159 6.73 12.91 -15.64
CA GLU A 159 7.86 12.87 -16.56
C GLU A 159 8.88 11.81 -16.14
N ALA A 160 9.56 11.20 -17.11
CA ALA A 160 10.63 10.26 -16.83
C ALA A 160 11.80 10.98 -16.12
N GLY A 161 12.17 10.49 -14.93
CA GLY A 161 13.21 11.13 -14.11
C GLY A 161 12.75 12.38 -13.35
N GLY A 162 11.49 12.80 -13.53
CA GLY A 162 10.88 13.87 -12.77
C GLY A 162 10.47 13.47 -11.35
N PRO A 163 9.91 14.42 -10.56
CA PRO A 163 9.40 14.11 -9.23
C PRO A 163 8.27 13.07 -9.31
N PRO A 164 8.03 12.30 -8.22
CA PRO A 164 6.95 11.33 -8.20
C PRO A 164 5.60 12.03 -8.44
N PRO A 165 4.80 11.59 -9.44
CA PRO A 165 3.54 12.27 -9.72
C PRO A 165 2.53 12.04 -8.60
N PRO A 166 1.55 12.93 -8.40
CA PRO A 166 0.54 12.73 -7.37
C PRO A 166 -0.24 11.41 -7.57
N VAL A 167 -0.61 10.80 -6.45
CA VAL A 167 -1.47 9.61 -6.42
C VAL A 167 -2.64 9.91 -5.51
N VAL A 168 -3.85 9.63 -5.96
CA VAL A 168 -5.07 9.78 -5.16
C VAL A 168 -5.78 8.43 -5.07
N ALA A 169 -6.02 8.00 -3.84
CA ALA A 169 -6.86 6.86 -3.53
C ALA A 169 -8.06 7.32 -2.71
N THR A 170 -9.20 6.69 -2.95
CA THR A 170 -10.44 6.92 -2.20
C THR A 170 -11.17 5.61 -1.97
N ALA A 171 -11.84 5.48 -0.82
CA ALA A 171 -12.73 4.36 -0.54
C ALA A 171 -13.87 4.79 0.37
N VAL A 172 -15.05 4.20 0.16
CA VAL A 172 -16.20 4.38 1.04
C VAL A 172 -16.41 3.09 1.82
N HIS A 173 -16.56 3.22 3.13
CA HIS A 173 -16.82 2.11 4.06
C HIS A 173 -18.19 2.27 4.70
N ALA A 174 -18.79 1.14 5.08
CA ALA A 174 -19.88 1.16 6.03
C ALA A 174 -19.35 1.59 7.41
N ALA A 175 -20.12 2.43 8.10
CA ALA A 175 -19.87 2.88 9.46
C ALA A 175 -21.16 2.79 10.29
N ASP A 176 -21.04 2.84 11.61
CA ASP A 176 -22.19 2.67 12.52
C ASP A 176 -23.30 3.70 12.24
N ASP A 177 -22.90 4.95 11.95
CA ASP A 177 -23.80 6.07 11.66
C ASP A 177 -23.95 6.39 10.16
N GLY A 178 -23.71 5.41 9.27
CA GLY A 178 -23.89 5.58 7.82
C GLY A 178 -22.67 5.16 7.02
N ARG A 179 -22.09 6.10 6.26
CA ARG A 179 -20.98 5.82 5.36
C ARG A 179 -19.81 6.76 5.62
N LEU A 180 -18.60 6.21 5.57
CA LEU A 180 -17.36 6.96 5.79
C LEU A 180 -16.52 6.95 4.51
N LEU A 181 -16.28 8.13 3.94
CA LEU A 181 -15.30 8.34 2.89
C LEU A 181 -13.91 8.47 3.51
N ARG A 182 -12.95 7.73 2.96
CA ARG A 182 -11.52 7.86 3.25
C ARG A 182 -10.78 8.27 1.99
N VAL A 183 -9.89 9.24 2.13
CA VAL A 183 -9.06 9.77 1.05
C VAL A 183 -7.60 9.70 1.49
N ALA A 184 -6.73 9.23 0.61
CA ALA A 184 -5.29 9.32 0.80
C ALA A 184 -4.63 9.84 -0.47
N VAL A 185 -3.76 10.83 -0.31
CA VAL A 185 -3.05 11.48 -1.41
C VAL A 185 -1.57 11.41 -1.15
N ARG A 186 -0.82 10.81 -2.09
CA ARG A 186 0.64 10.96 -2.11
C ARG A 186 0.99 12.17 -2.94
N ASP A 187 1.65 13.13 -2.32
CA ASP A 187 2.26 14.29 -2.98
C ASP A 187 3.78 14.22 -2.78
N GLY A 188 4.51 13.99 -3.87
CA GLY A 188 5.93 13.63 -3.80
C GLY A 188 6.17 12.35 -2.98
N HIS A 189 6.78 12.51 -1.80
CA HIS A 189 7.12 11.42 -0.86
C HIS A 189 6.23 11.40 0.38
N GLU A 190 5.41 12.44 0.58
CA GLU A 190 4.49 12.53 1.70
C GLU A 190 3.14 11.92 1.33
N VAL A 191 2.45 11.36 2.33
CA VAL A 191 1.10 10.82 2.15
C VAL A 191 0.18 11.47 3.17
N LEU A 192 -0.73 12.29 2.67
CA LEU A 192 -1.80 12.90 3.44
C LEU A 192 -3.02 11.99 3.45
N ARG A 193 -3.74 11.96 4.56
CA ARG A 193 -4.98 11.19 4.71
C ARG A 193 -6.05 12.01 5.40
N ALA A 194 -7.29 11.80 4.99
CA ALA A 194 -8.45 12.39 5.66
C ALA A 194 -9.66 11.47 5.51
N SER A 195 -10.65 11.72 6.36
CA SER A 195 -11.94 11.04 6.30
C SER A 195 -13.08 12.05 6.48
N ALA A 196 -14.21 11.78 5.85
CA ALA A 196 -15.42 12.57 5.97
C ALA A 196 -16.66 11.67 5.96
N PRO A 197 -17.75 12.02 6.67
CA PRO A 197 -19.05 11.41 6.45
C PRO A 197 -19.47 11.49 4.98
N PHE A 198 -20.12 10.44 4.45
CA PHE A 198 -20.43 10.37 3.02
C PHE A 198 -21.72 9.61 2.71
N ASP A 199 -22.85 10.28 2.87
CA ASP A 199 -24.18 9.72 2.56
C ASP A 199 -24.61 9.98 1.10
N GLY A 200 -23.64 10.21 0.20
CA GLY A 200 -23.86 10.55 -1.20
C GLY A 200 -23.82 12.06 -1.51
N ASP A 201 -23.89 12.92 -0.50
CA ASP A 201 -23.66 14.35 -0.65
C ASP A 201 -22.16 14.63 -0.86
N THR A 202 -21.80 14.79 -2.14
CA THR A 202 -20.43 15.10 -2.56
C THR A 202 -19.98 16.49 -2.12
N GLY A 203 -20.89 17.47 -2.05
CA GLY A 203 -20.55 18.85 -1.69
C GLY A 203 -20.15 18.94 -0.21
N ALA A 204 -20.96 18.35 0.67
CA ALA A 204 -20.68 18.31 2.10
C ALA A 204 -19.36 17.56 2.40
N ALA A 205 -19.13 16.42 1.76
CA ALA A 205 -17.90 15.65 1.96
C ALA A 205 -16.65 16.41 1.49
N LEU A 206 -16.70 17.07 0.32
CA LEU A 206 -15.57 17.87 -0.17
C LEU A 206 -15.29 19.09 0.71
N HIS A 207 -16.34 19.71 1.27
CA HIS A 207 -16.16 20.79 2.23
C HIS A 207 -15.50 20.27 3.51
N ALA A 208 -15.96 19.16 4.08
CA ALA A 208 -15.34 18.55 5.26
C ALA A 208 -13.86 18.18 5.01
N LEU A 209 -13.52 17.64 3.83
CA LEU A 209 -12.14 17.35 3.47
C LEU A 209 -11.26 18.61 3.36
N ARG A 210 -11.84 19.77 3.02
CA ARG A 210 -11.12 21.06 3.01
C ARG A 210 -10.80 21.60 4.40
N GLU A 211 -11.41 21.08 5.45
CA GLU A 211 -11.09 21.41 6.84
C GLU A 211 -9.99 20.50 7.43
N THR A 212 -9.27 19.76 6.57
CA THR A 212 -8.18 18.84 6.95
C THR A 212 -6.88 19.23 6.26
N ASP A 213 -5.80 18.48 6.52
CA ASP A 213 -4.50 18.67 5.86
C ASP A 213 -4.57 18.59 4.33
N LEU A 214 -5.61 17.95 3.76
CA LEU A 214 -5.83 17.94 2.30
C LEU A 214 -6.09 19.33 1.71
N ALA A 215 -6.38 20.35 2.53
CA ALA A 215 -6.49 21.73 2.10
C ALA A 215 -5.20 22.26 1.45
N THR A 216 -4.04 21.72 1.87
CA THR A 216 -2.70 22.11 1.42
C THR A 216 -2.31 21.54 0.06
N LEU A 217 -3.11 20.63 -0.49
CA LEU A 217 -2.83 19.98 -1.77
C LEU A 217 -2.73 20.98 -2.93
N HIS A 218 -1.82 20.67 -3.85
CA HIS A 218 -1.78 21.34 -5.15
C HIS A 218 -3.15 21.26 -5.86
N PRO A 219 -3.61 22.32 -6.58
CA PRO A 219 -4.91 22.34 -7.24
C PRO A 219 -5.20 21.13 -8.15
N GLU A 220 -4.18 20.61 -8.85
CA GLU A 220 -4.32 19.43 -9.71
C GLU A 220 -4.64 18.15 -8.92
N ALA A 221 -3.98 17.94 -7.78
CA ALA A 221 -4.27 16.80 -6.91
C ALA A 221 -5.68 16.93 -6.30
N TRP A 222 -6.07 18.15 -5.92
CA TRP A 222 -7.43 18.41 -5.42
C TRP A 222 -8.51 18.17 -6.48
N GLU A 223 -8.27 18.54 -7.73
CA GLU A 223 -9.17 18.23 -8.86
C GLU A 223 -9.41 16.72 -8.99
N VAL A 224 -8.36 15.92 -8.84
CA VAL A 224 -8.49 14.46 -8.86
C VAL A 224 -9.29 13.95 -7.65
N VAL A 225 -9.06 14.49 -6.45
CA VAL A 225 -9.87 14.15 -5.26
C VAL A 225 -11.35 14.42 -5.55
N ARG A 226 -11.69 15.63 -6.01
CA ARG A 226 -13.07 15.98 -6.34
C ARG A 226 -13.68 15.05 -7.39
N ARG A 227 -12.98 14.81 -8.49
CA ARG A 227 -13.44 13.88 -9.54
C ARG A 227 -13.70 12.47 -8.99
N GLN A 228 -12.80 11.93 -8.17
CA GLN A 228 -12.98 10.61 -7.58
C GLN A 228 -14.19 10.57 -6.63
N VAL A 229 -14.32 11.53 -5.73
CA VAL A 229 -15.43 11.58 -4.76
C VAL A 229 -16.78 11.68 -5.49
N THR A 230 -16.90 12.55 -6.49
CA THR A 230 -18.11 12.63 -7.34
C THR A 230 -18.39 11.30 -8.04
N GLY A 231 -17.36 10.65 -8.59
CA GLY A 231 -17.50 9.35 -9.27
C GLY A 231 -17.81 8.18 -8.34
N LEU A 232 -17.55 8.30 -7.04
CA LEU A 232 -17.94 7.29 -6.05
C LEU A 232 -19.43 7.35 -5.74
N ALA A 233 -20.05 8.53 -5.68
CA ALA A 233 -21.46 8.70 -5.36
C ALA A 233 -22.37 7.87 -6.29
N GLY A 234 -22.12 7.91 -7.60
CA GLY A 234 -22.88 7.13 -8.60
C GLY A 234 -22.59 5.62 -8.64
N ARG A 235 -21.67 5.13 -7.80
CA ARG A 235 -21.31 3.71 -7.70
C ARG A 235 -21.64 3.11 -6.33
N LEU A 236 -22.27 3.88 -5.44
CA LEU A 236 -22.66 3.39 -4.14
C LEU A 236 -23.78 2.33 -4.29
N PRO A 237 -23.75 1.26 -3.50
CA PRO A 237 -24.88 0.33 -3.43
C PRO A 237 -26.16 1.05 -3.01
N GLY A 238 -27.22 0.91 -3.81
CA GLY A 238 -28.53 1.54 -3.56
C GLY A 238 -28.65 3.01 -3.96
N ALA A 239 -27.70 3.53 -4.76
CA ALA A 239 -27.81 4.84 -5.44
C ALA A 239 -28.65 4.76 -6.73
#